data_AF-A0A6I1YZ81-F1
#
_entry.id   AF-A0A6I1YZ81-F1
#
_cell.length_a   1.000
_cell.length_b   1.000
_cell.length_c   1.000
_cell.angle_alpha   90.00
_cell.angle_beta   90.00
_cell.angle_gamma   90.00
#
_symmetry.space_group_name_H-M   'P 1'
#
loop_
_entity.id
_entity.type
_entity.pdbx_description
1 polymer ?
#
loop_
_entity_poly.entity_id
_entity_poly.type
_entity_poly.pdbx_seq_one_letter_code
_entity_poly.pdbx_strand_id
1 'polypeptide(L)'
;MAAVVRAGSRPLSSVARHPVAADLKQLITAPHPHATAPLCAGRRPGDLTEEEVLAADVAGALLDGGPLPGPLYTAVVEKLGQEAFDTMVFVTIHYLAISAILNVYDVPAGDPVVPVTHAA
;
A
#
# COMPACT_ATOMS: atom_id res chain seq x y z
N MET A 1 12.79 18.07 -24.33
CA MET A 1 11.69 17.70 -25.23
C MET A 1 10.63 16.98 -24.39
N ALA A 2 9.66 17.72 -23.86
CA ALA A 2 8.66 17.22 -22.91
C ALA A 2 7.30 17.15 -23.60
N ALA A 3 6.69 15.97 -23.65
CA ALA A 3 5.36 15.76 -24.20
C ALA A 3 4.31 16.18 -23.18
N VAL A 4 3.51 17.18 -23.54
CA VAL A 4 2.30 17.62 -22.83
C VAL A 4 1.20 16.59 -23.08
N VAL A 5 0.89 15.77 -22.07
CA VAL A 5 -0.35 14.98 -22.04
C VAL A 5 -1.46 15.88 -21.51
N ARG A 6 -2.41 16.21 -22.40
CA ARG A 6 -3.60 17.00 -22.10
C ARG A 6 -4.57 16.15 -21.27
N ALA A 7 -4.56 16.32 -19.96
CA ALA A 7 -5.55 15.73 -19.07
C ALA A 7 -6.92 16.36 -19.33
N GLY A 8 -7.86 15.59 -19.89
CA GLY A 8 -9.26 15.96 -19.97
C GLY A 8 -9.87 16.03 -18.56
N SER A 9 -10.47 17.18 -18.23
CA SER A 9 -11.12 17.44 -16.96
C SER A 9 -12.27 16.47 -16.71
N ARG A 10 -12.01 15.37 -15.99
CA ARG A 10 -13.06 14.48 -15.48
C ARG A 10 -13.61 15.02 -14.16
N PRO A 11 -14.94 15.09 -13.97
CA PRO A 11 -15.53 15.57 -12.74
C PRO A 11 -15.22 14.63 -11.57
N LEU A 12 -14.91 15.20 -10.39
CA LEU A 12 -14.53 14.48 -9.17
C LEU A 12 -15.56 13.45 -8.70
N SER A 13 -16.82 13.57 -9.13
CA SER A 13 -17.90 12.61 -8.86
C SER A 13 -17.77 11.27 -9.61
N SER A 14 -16.81 11.16 -10.53
CA SER A 14 -16.49 9.92 -11.26
C SER A 14 -15.52 8.99 -10.51
N VAL A 15 -14.65 9.54 -9.64
CA VAL A 15 -13.62 8.76 -8.93
C VAL A 15 -14.23 7.92 -7.81
N ALA A 16 -15.28 8.42 -7.16
CA ALA A 16 -15.98 7.72 -6.07
C ALA A 16 -16.69 6.42 -6.51
N ARG A 17 -16.82 6.17 -7.81
CA ARG A 17 -17.40 4.94 -8.38
C ARG A 17 -16.37 3.99 -8.99
N HIS A 18 -15.07 4.23 -8.74
CA HIS A 18 -14.01 3.36 -9.23
C HIS A 18 -13.97 2.05 -8.41
N PRO A 19 -13.88 0.87 -9.04
CA PRO A 19 -13.82 -0.43 -8.36
C PRO A 19 -12.67 -0.53 -7.33
N VAL A 20 -11.63 0.31 -7.47
CA VAL A 20 -10.51 0.44 -6.53
C VAL A 20 -10.94 0.68 -5.08
N ALA A 21 -12.03 1.41 -4.82
CA ALA A 21 -12.47 1.65 -3.44
C ALA A 21 -13.12 0.40 -2.79
N ALA A 22 -13.74 -0.46 -3.59
CA ALA A 22 -14.27 -1.74 -3.14
C ALA A 22 -13.15 -2.79 -2.97
N ASP A 23 -12.17 -2.75 -3.86
CA ASP A 23 -10.99 -3.62 -3.85
C ASP A 23 -10.07 -3.31 -2.67
N LEU A 24 -9.85 -2.02 -2.37
CA LEU A 24 -9.14 -1.57 -1.16
C LEU A 24 -9.80 -2.05 0.13
N LYS A 25 -11.15 -2.07 0.19
CA LYS A 25 -11.85 -2.59 1.37
C LYS A 25 -11.60 -4.08 1.55
N GLN A 26 -11.61 -4.88 0.49
CA GLN A 26 -11.31 -6.31 0.60
C GLN A 26 -9.84 -6.57 0.98
N LEU A 27 -8.90 -5.78 0.42
CA LEU A 27 -7.48 -5.86 0.76
C LEU A 27 -7.18 -5.53 2.24
N ILE A 28 -7.99 -4.67 2.86
CA ILE A 28 -7.86 -4.28 4.28
C ILE A 28 -8.61 -5.24 5.23
N THR A 29 -9.54 -6.07 4.75
CA THR A 29 -10.54 -6.76 5.59
C THR A 29 -10.05 -8.03 6.30
N ALA A 30 -8.87 -8.55 6.01
CA ALA A 30 -8.33 -9.69 6.77
C ALA A 30 -6.84 -9.54 7.05
N PRO A 31 -6.42 -8.62 7.95
CA PRO A 31 -5.07 -8.69 8.48
C PRO A 31 -4.96 -10.02 9.23
N HIS A 32 -4.03 -10.89 8.83
CA HIS A 32 -3.60 -12.00 9.67
C HIS A 32 -3.16 -11.38 11.01
N PRO A 33 -3.86 -11.65 12.14
CA PRO A 33 -3.57 -10.97 13.40
C PRO A 33 -2.14 -11.25 13.89
N HIS A 34 -1.54 -12.34 13.40
CA HIS A 34 -0.16 -12.73 13.68
C HIS A 34 0.88 -12.07 12.77
N ALA A 35 0.48 -11.50 11.63
CA ALA A 35 1.37 -10.86 10.67
C ALA A 35 1.62 -9.38 10.97
N THR A 36 0.67 -8.69 11.61
CA THR A 36 0.75 -7.25 11.88
C THR A 36 1.94 -6.91 12.78
N ALA A 37 2.12 -7.61 13.90
CA ALA A 37 3.19 -7.30 14.85
C ALA A 37 4.61 -7.51 14.27
N PRO A 38 4.92 -8.61 13.55
CA PRO A 38 6.19 -8.73 12.83
C PRO A 38 6.38 -7.64 11.78
N LEU A 39 5.36 -7.33 10.96
CA LEU A 39 5.47 -6.30 9.93
C LEU A 39 5.74 -4.91 10.53
N CYS A 40 5.04 -4.53 11.60
CA CYS A 40 5.31 -3.29 12.34
C CYS A 40 6.74 -3.25 12.91
N ALA A 41 7.33 -4.41 13.20
CA ALA A 41 8.72 -4.54 13.66
C ALA A 41 9.74 -4.65 12.51
N GLY A 42 9.31 -4.44 11.24
CA GLY A 42 10.16 -4.60 10.06
C GLY A 42 10.60 -6.05 9.81
N ARG A 43 9.92 -7.02 10.41
CA ARG A 43 10.17 -8.45 10.23
C ARG A 43 9.13 -9.07 9.32
N ARG A 44 9.57 -10.09 8.59
CA ARG A 44 8.70 -10.89 7.73
C ARG A 44 7.94 -11.93 8.55
N PRO A 45 6.59 -11.92 8.55
CA PRO A 45 5.79 -12.99 9.14
C PRO A 45 5.99 -14.31 8.39
N GLY A 46 5.88 -15.43 9.11
CA GLY A 46 6.05 -16.77 8.54
C GLY A 46 4.82 -17.32 7.81
N ASP A 47 3.67 -16.66 7.96
CA ASP A 47 2.35 -17.07 7.47
C ASP A 47 1.89 -16.30 6.22
N LEU A 48 2.74 -15.44 5.65
CA LEU A 48 2.42 -14.74 4.41
C LEU A 48 2.40 -15.68 3.21
N THR A 49 1.39 -15.50 2.36
CA THR A 49 1.37 -16.05 1.00
C THR A 49 2.51 -15.46 0.16
N GLU A 50 2.83 -16.12 -0.95
CA GLU A 50 3.86 -15.65 -1.88
C GLU A 50 3.55 -14.24 -2.43
N GLU A 51 2.28 -13.92 -2.64
CA GLU A 51 1.82 -12.61 -3.11
C GLU A 51 2.02 -11.51 -2.06
N GLU A 52 1.66 -11.79 -0.81
CA GLU A 52 1.84 -10.86 0.31
C GLU A 52 3.32 -10.63 0.61
N VAL A 53 4.13 -11.68 0.47
CA VAL A 53 5.59 -11.61 0.51
C VAL A 53 6.14 -10.62 -0.50
N LEU A 54 5.71 -10.73 -1.76
CA LEU A 54 6.21 -9.88 -2.84
C LEU A 54 5.77 -8.42 -2.62
N ALA A 55 4.53 -8.22 -2.16
CA ALA A 55 4.03 -6.90 -1.79
C ALA A 55 4.84 -6.27 -0.63
N ALA A 56 5.14 -7.05 0.41
CA ALA A 56 5.95 -6.60 1.54
C ALA A 56 7.39 -6.26 1.14
N ASP A 57 8.01 -7.09 0.29
CA ASP A 57 9.38 -6.84 -0.21
C ASP A 57 9.44 -5.59 -1.09
N VAL A 58 8.43 -5.34 -1.94
CA VAL A 58 8.32 -4.09 -2.73
C VAL A 58 8.17 -2.88 -1.81
N ALA A 59 7.26 -2.94 -0.84
CA ALA A 59 7.06 -1.85 0.11
C ALA A 59 8.36 -1.55 0.88
N GLY A 60 9.07 -2.60 1.35
CA GLY A 60 10.37 -2.48 2.00
C GLY A 60 11.43 -1.80 1.12
N ALA A 61 11.56 -2.24 -0.13
CA ALA A 61 12.51 -1.64 -1.07
C ALA A 61 12.20 -0.16 -1.36
N LEU A 62 10.92 0.22 -1.42
CA LEU A 62 10.51 1.62 -1.58
C LEU A 62 10.80 2.47 -0.34
N LEU A 63 10.72 1.88 0.87
CA LEU A 63 11.04 2.54 2.13
C LEU A 63 12.54 2.80 2.29
N ASP A 64 13.40 1.84 1.92
CA ASP A 64 14.86 1.97 2.01
C ASP A 64 15.41 3.08 1.11
N GLY A 65 14.69 3.38 0.03
CA GLY A 65 15.09 4.35 -0.97
C GLY A 65 16.13 3.80 -1.95
N GLY A 66 16.09 4.31 -3.19
CA GLY A 66 16.94 3.84 -4.29
C GLY A 66 16.16 3.03 -5.33
N PRO A 67 16.86 2.43 -6.31
CA PRO A 67 16.22 1.69 -7.38
C PRO A 67 15.67 0.34 -6.87
N LEU A 68 14.47 -0.01 -7.31
CA LEU A 68 13.90 -1.33 -7.05
C LEU A 68 14.78 -2.42 -7.68
N PRO A 69 15.13 -3.51 -6.96
CA PRO A 69 15.89 -4.61 -7.52
C PRO A 69 15.17 -5.22 -8.74
N GLY A 70 15.87 -5.33 -9.87
CA GLY A 70 15.31 -5.89 -11.11
C GLY A 70 14.64 -7.26 -10.95
N PRO A 71 15.25 -8.23 -10.24
CA PRO A 71 14.61 -9.53 -9.99
C PRO A 71 13.30 -9.43 -9.21
N LEU A 72 13.19 -8.48 -8.27
CA LEU A 72 11.97 -8.26 -7.51
C LEU A 72 10.87 -7.66 -8.39
N TYR A 73 11.20 -6.67 -9.22
CA TYR A 73 10.27 -6.12 -10.21
C TYR A 73 9.72 -7.22 -11.13
N THR A 74 10.61 -8.03 -11.72
CA THR A 74 10.20 -9.12 -12.61
C THR A 74 9.30 -10.12 -11.90
N ALA A 75 9.68 -10.58 -10.71
CA ALA A 75 8.88 -11.55 -9.96
C ALA A 75 7.46 -11.04 -9.64
N VAL A 76 7.34 -9.76 -9.24
CA VAL A 76 6.05 -9.14 -8.92
C VAL A 76 5.20 -9.01 -10.18
N VAL A 77 5.76 -8.47 -11.28
CA VAL A 77 5.00 -8.25 -12.50
C VAL A 77 4.57 -9.56 -13.15
N GLU A 78 5.40 -10.60 -13.11
CA GLU A 78 5.04 -11.93 -13.61
C GLU A 78 3.93 -12.59 -12.77
N LYS A 79 3.97 -12.43 -11.44
CA LYS A 79 3.02 -13.07 -10.53
C LYS A 79 1.69 -12.33 -10.41
N LEU A 80 1.75 -11.01 -10.24
CA LEU A 80 0.63 -10.14 -9.85
C LEU A 80 0.20 -9.20 -10.97
N GLY A 81 1.03 -9.03 -12.01
CA GLY A 81 0.77 -8.12 -13.12
C GLY A 81 1.25 -6.68 -12.87
N GLN A 82 1.37 -5.94 -13.97
CA GLN A 82 1.84 -4.54 -13.94
C GLN A 82 0.87 -3.61 -13.18
N GLU A 83 -0.44 -3.81 -13.30
CA GLU A 83 -1.44 -2.97 -12.62
C GLU A 83 -1.37 -3.10 -11.09
N ALA A 84 -1.14 -4.32 -10.58
CA ALA A 84 -0.93 -4.55 -9.17
C ALA A 84 0.35 -3.86 -8.67
N PHE A 85 1.45 -4.00 -9.42
CA PHE A 85 2.70 -3.31 -9.12
C PHE A 85 2.54 -1.78 -9.08
N ASP A 86 1.87 -1.19 -10.08
CA ASP A 86 1.62 0.26 -10.14
C ASP A 86 0.79 0.73 -8.95
N THR A 87 -0.19 -0.08 -8.53
CA THR A 87 -1.01 0.19 -7.35
C THR A 87 -0.19 0.13 -6.05
N MET A 88 0.70 -0.86 -5.90
CA MET A 88 1.61 -0.96 -4.75
C MET A 88 2.49 0.29 -4.65
N VAL A 89 3.07 0.74 -5.76
CA VAL A 89 3.88 1.98 -5.80
C VAL A 89 3.02 3.18 -5.44
N PHE A 90 1.84 3.33 -6.05
CA PHE A 90 0.95 4.46 -5.80
C PHE A 90 0.57 4.59 -4.32
N VAL A 91 0.12 3.50 -3.70
CA VAL A 91 -0.33 3.48 -2.30
C VAL A 91 0.84 3.70 -1.35
N THR A 92 1.97 3.03 -1.56
CA THR A 92 3.15 3.14 -0.69
C THR A 92 3.69 4.57 -0.68
N ILE A 93 3.87 5.18 -1.85
CA ILE A 93 4.41 6.54 -1.96
C ILE A 93 3.42 7.57 -1.41
N HIS A 94 2.11 7.40 -1.63
CA HIS A 94 1.11 8.28 -1.03
C HIS A 94 1.13 8.21 0.49
N TYR A 95 1.22 7.00 1.05
CA TYR A 95 1.30 6.84 2.49
C TYR A 95 2.55 7.52 3.05
N LEU A 96 3.71 7.33 2.41
CA LEU A 96 4.96 7.97 2.82
C LEU A 96 4.89 9.50 2.79
N ALA A 97 4.30 10.07 1.74
CA ALA A 97 4.11 11.51 1.62
C ALA A 97 3.21 12.05 2.74
N ILE A 98 2.09 11.37 3.02
CA ILE A 98 1.18 11.75 4.12
C ILE A 98 1.90 11.63 5.47
N SER A 99 2.59 10.52 5.73
CA SER A 99 3.36 10.32 6.97
C SER A 99 4.41 11.42 7.17
N ALA A 100 5.14 11.81 6.12
CA ALA A 100 6.12 12.90 6.21
C ALA A 100 5.45 14.24 6.57
N ILE A 101 4.29 14.53 5.99
CA ILE A 101 3.51 15.73 6.32
C ILE A 101 3.02 15.68 7.77
N LEU A 102 2.47 14.56 8.22
CA LEU A 102 1.99 14.44 9.60
C LEU A 102 3.12 14.58 10.61
N ASN A 103 4.29 14.00 10.30
CA ASN A 103 5.47 14.07 11.16
C ASN A 103 6.04 15.48 11.27
N VAL A 104 6.12 16.25 10.17
CA VAL A 104 6.67 17.62 10.22
C VAL A 104 5.77 18.59 10.99
N TYR A 105 4.46 18.32 11.02
CA TYR A 105 3.48 19.13 11.75
C TYR A 105 3.18 18.59 13.16
N ASP A 106 3.87 17.54 13.62
CA ASP A 106 3.68 16.90 14.93
C ASP A 106 2.20 16.58 15.23
N VAL A 107 1.51 16.01 14.24
CA VAL A 107 0.08 15.71 14.35
C VAL A 107 -0.14 14.53 15.32
N PRO A 108 -1.00 14.66 16.35
CA PRO A 108 -1.26 13.58 17.29
C PRO A 108 -2.02 12.41 16.63
N ALA A 109 -1.69 11.18 17.04
CA ALA A 109 -2.24 9.94 16.45
C ALA A 109 -3.74 9.70 16.72
N GLY A 110 -4.40 10.53 17.53
CA GLY A 110 -5.79 10.35 17.95
C GLY A 110 -5.95 9.26 19.01
N ASP A 111 -7.18 9.08 19.49
CA ASP A 111 -7.50 8.03 20.45
C ASP A 111 -7.44 6.65 19.79
N PRO A 112 -6.88 5.63 20.47
CA PRO A 112 -6.83 4.28 19.92
C PRO A 112 -8.24 3.76 19.66
N VAL A 113 -8.46 3.24 18.45
CA VAL A 113 -9.72 2.55 18.11
C VAL A 113 -9.76 1.26 18.91
N VAL A 114 -10.62 1.24 19.94
CA VAL A 114 -10.85 0.03 20.73
C VAL A 114 -11.46 -1.02 19.81
N PRO A 115 -10.86 -2.22 19.66
CA PRO A 115 -11.40 -3.25 18.79
C PRO A 115 -12.82 -3.59 19.23
N VAL A 116 -13.75 -3.59 18.28
CA VAL A 116 -15.14 -3.99 18.54
C VAL A 116 -15.12 -5.49 18.74
N THR A 117 -15.12 -5.93 20.00
CA THR A 117 -15.24 -7.34 20.36
C THR A 117 -16.66 -7.77 20.01
N HIS A 118 -16.86 -8.39 18.83
CA HIS A 118 -18.10 -9.11 18.55
C HIS A 118 -18.12 -10.32 19.48
N ALA A 119 -18.88 -10.22 20.57
CA ALA A 119 -19.21 -11.36 21.41
C ALA A 119 -19.96 -12.40 20.54
N ALA A 120 -19.47 -13.63 20.60
CA ALA A 120 -19.98 -14.80 19.87
C ALA A 120 -21.44 -15.14 20.23
#